data_AF-A0A9D7PWH9-F1
#
_entry.id   AF-A0A9D7PWH9-F1
#
_cell.length_a   1.000
_cell.length_b   1.000
_cell.length_c   1.000
_cell.angle_alpha   90.00
_cell.angle_beta   90.00
_cell.angle_gamma   90.00
#
_symmetry.space_group_name_H-M   'P 1'
#
loop_
_entity.id
_entity.type
_entity.pdbx_description
1 polymer ?
#
loop_
_entity_poly.entity_id
_entity_poly.type
_entity_poly.pdbx_seq_one_letter_code
_entity_poly.pdbx_strand_id
1 'polypeptide(L)'
;MKNIFLPVLVLILILTETLTSQPLPDRYHSMVFTNWTETTDITFSTGVPRPNPGGGFYEWITGYPLNVREYQTTAVNLKMNIFTPTGDTLSKRPVIIIAFGGGFLSGSKDHWSIRLLAQNLAKRGFVTAVIDYRLGMNIFDDQLAMRAVYRGLQDGRSAVRFFKADAAGANIFRADPQNIYLGGHSSGGFIALHNAYLDTDSDRPVSTRVWNQNGIQIPDLLSLDSVGNNRNFDGRARAVFSLAGALGYTEYIEESTEPRVTLFHSTDDETVPYESGEPFSNLLWLVVGSDLPVVYGSNPISVQATSVGLAHDFHSYTNRGHGVHENGSNSLHGDIVPKISDGFYVNLLRPAPLVITGDTVICNDQLQQEYKTRQDSAAYYDWAVIGGSFIQHSPFSPEVVVLWNENAPVKSLSVTPYSYHRARGLTKSITVDILLRRTNTWTGGSGLWNTTSDWSLGISPDVCHTVVCPDLTDLSQMLPLDSSGWVNISKLYLGQNQSLNLTSPLRLQEASGMEVVGNLTVSDTLDILKIYDSGQNSLLVNGNTTISQNGVVNIVHPIAHAFKIGSGGELENYGKIKVQSDIPYNGIQNIKVEGNFRNYGILSLSNANGNVVNVTTPGLFINEGILEIKEE
;
A
#
# COMPACT_ATOMS: atom_id res chain seq x y z
N MET A 1 -35.98 28.93 -55.28
CA MET A 1 -34.58 28.53 -55.07
C MET A 1 -34.57 27.36 -54.09
N LYS A 2 -34.18 26.18 -54.56
CA LYS A 2 -34.02 24.96 -53.75
C LYS A 2 -32.71 25.08 -52.97
N ASN A 3 -32.76 25.06 -51.63
CA ASN A 3 -31.55 24.86 -50.83
C ASN A 3 -31.56 23.45 -50.25
N ILE A 4 -30.53 22.71 -50.65
CA ILE A 4 -30.26 21.31 -50.38
C ILE A 4 -29.71 21.20 -48.95
N PHE A 5 -30.33 20.35 -48.13
CA PHE A 5 -29.74 19.83 -46.90
C PHE A 5 -28.61 18.86 -47.27
N LEU A 6 -27.39 19.15 -46.84
CA LEU A 6 -26.27 18.21 -46.86
C LEU A 6 -25.92 17.87 -45.40
N PRO A 7 -26.07 16.62 -44.93
CA PRO A 7 -25.58 16.25 -43.61
C PRO A 7 -24.07 16.02 -43.71
N VAL A 8 -23.30 16.82 -42.96
CA VAL A 8 -21.88 16.59 -42.73
C VAL A 8 -21.75 15.33 -41.88
N LEU A 9 -21.39 14.22 -42.53
CA LEU A 9 -20.99 12.99 -41.87
C LEU A 9 -19.63 13.26 -41.20
N VAL A 10 -19.62 13.49 -39.88
CA VAL A 10 -18.38 13.55 -39.10
C VAL A 10 -17.84 12.13 -39.02
N LEU A 11 -16.88 11.82 -39.88
CA LEU A 11 -16.10 10.60 -39.83
C LEU A 11 -15.17 10.71 -38.60
N ILE A 12 -15.58 10.13 -37.48
CA ILE A 12 -14.70 9.93 -36.32
C ILE A 12 -13.70 8.84 -36.72
N LEU A 13 -12.52 9.23 -37.19
CA LEU A 13 -11.36 8.34 -37.22
C LEU A 13 -11.02 8.01 -35.75
N ILE A 14 -11.45 6.84 -35.28
CA ILE A 14 -10.86 6.24 -34.09
C ILE A 14 -9.49 5.72 -34.53
N LEU A 15 -8.48 6.57 -34.40
CA LEU A 15 -7.10 6.11 -34.33
C LEU A 15 -7.01 5.23 -33.08
N THR A 16 -7.00 3.91 -33.28
CA THR A 16 -6.53 2.98 -32.25
C THR A 16 -5.02 3.15 -32.15
N GLU A 17 -4.58 4.25 -31.57
CA GLU A 17 -3.22 4.33 -31.06
C GLU A 17 -3.13 3.25 -29.99
N THR A 18 -2.29 2.24 -30.24
CA THR A 18 -1.77 1.40 -29.18
C THR A 18 -1.06 2.35 -28.21
N LEU A 19 -1.77 2.81 -27.18
CA LEU A 19 -1.21 3.64 -26.13
C LEU A 19 -0.10 2.82 -25.46
N THR A 20 1.13 3.04 -25.89
CA THR A 20 2.29 2.49 -25.21
C THR A 20 2.42 3.21 -23.88
N SER A 21 2.56 2.46 -22.78
CA SER A 21 2.90 3.10 -21.51
C SER A 21 4.25 3.80 -21.66
N GLN A 22 4.31 5.00 -21.11
CA GLN A 22 5.53 5.77 -20.95
C GLN A 22 5.70 6.12 -19.47
N PRO A 23 6.94 6.28 -19.00
CA PRO A 23 7.18 6.74 -17.63
C PRO A 23 6.58 8.14 -17.44
N LEU A 24 5.75 8.30 -16.40
CA LEU A 24 5.21 9.59 -16.01
C LEU A 24 6.14 10.30 -15.02
N PRO A 25 6.11 11.65 -14.93
CA PRO A 25 6.85 12.40 -13.92
C PRO A 25 6.45 11.99 -12.50
N ASP A 26 7.43 11.89 -11.61
CA ASP A 26 7.23 11.53 -10.20
C ASP A 26 6.77 12.74 -9.37
N ARG A 27 5.46 13.00 -9.42
CA ARG A 27 4.85 14.10 -8.69
C ARG A 27 5.02 13.90 -7.19
N TYR A 28 5.11 15.00 -6.47
CA TYR A 28 5.19 15.08 -5.01
C TYR A 28 6.46 14.52 -4.38
N HIS A 29 7.34 13.84 -5.11
CA HIS A 29 8.66 13.46 -4.61
C HIS A 29 9.79 14.35 -5.15
N SER A 30 9.62 14.87 -6.37
CA SER A 30 10.59 15.76 -7.03
C SER A 30 9.91 16.98 -7.66
N MET A 31 10.69 18.02 -7.98
CA MET A 31 10.17 19.17 -8.72
C MET A 31 9.96 18.75 -10.18
N VAL A 32 8.69 18.66 -10.58
CA VAL A 32 8.30 18.28 -11.95
C VAL A 32 7.72 19.46 -12.73
N PHE A 33 7.48 20.59 -12.07
CA PHE A 33 7.07 21.85 -12.70
C PHE A 33 8.15 22.91 -12.51
N THR A 34 8.36 23.71 -13.56
CA THR A 34 9.33 24.83 -13.55
C THR A 34 8.78 26.05 -12.82
N ASN A 35 7.49 26.34 -13.01
CA ASN A 35 6.80 27.55 -12.55
C ASN A 35 5.52 27.24 -11.76
N TRP A 36 5.05 28.24 -11.02
CA TRP A 36 3.79 28.24 -10.30
C TRP A 36 2.97 29.50 -10.64
N THR A 37 1.67 29.44 -10.42
CA THR A 37 0.74 30.57 -10.48
C THR A 37 0.29 30.89 -9.07
N GLU A 38 0.35 32.16 -8.68
CA GLU A 38 -0.13 32.63 -7.38
C GLU A 38 -1.46 33.38 -7.55
N THR A 39 -2.44 33.05 -6.72
CA THR A 39 -3.68 33.81 -6.55
C THR A 39 -3.68 34.41 -5.15
N THR A 40 -3.61 35.73 -5.06
CA THR A 40 -3.44 36.45 -3.78
C THR A 40 -4.78 36.84 -3.16
N ASP A 41 -4.76 37.05 -1.84
CA ASP A 41 -5.83 37.68 -1.07
C ASP A 41 -7.22 37.00 -1.17
N ILE A 42 -7.24 35.69 -1.38
CA ILE A 42 -8.47 34.89 -1.36
C ILE A 42 -9.04 34.88 0.05
N THR A 43 -10.25 35.40 0.23
CA THR A 43 -10.93 35.39 1.53
C THR A 43 -11.53 34.01 1.78
N PHE A 44 -11.11 33.35 2.85
CA PHE A 44 -11.54 31.98 3.17
C PHE A 44 -12.40 31.90 4.44
N SER A 45 -12.37 32.95 5.26
CA SER A 45 -13.17 33.07 6.47
C SER A 45 -13.59 34.51 6.68
N THR A 46 -14.88 34.78 6.89
CA THR A 46 -15.44 36.12 7.02
C THR A 46 -16.00 36.37 8.41
N GLY A 47 -15.81 37.59 8.91
CA GLY A 47 -16.45 38.06 10.15
C GLY A 47 -16.08 37.26 11.39
N VAL A 48 -14.87 36.70 11.45
CA VAL A 48 -14.41 35.97 12.64
C VAL A 48 -14.04 36.95 13.76
N PRO A 49 -14.38 36.68 15.03
CA PRO A 49 -14.09 37.59 16.13
C PRO A 49 -12.59 37.53 16.47
N ARG A 50 -11.88 38.64 16.24
CA ARG A 50 -10.52 38.87 16.70
C ARG A 50 -10.56 39.76 17.94
N PRO A 51 -9.90 39.40 19.06
CA PRO A 51 -9.88 40.25 20.24
C PRO A 51 -9.11 41.55 19.96
N ASN A 52 -9.59 42.64 20.55
CA ASN A 52 -8.98 43.95 20.39
C ASN A 52 -7.71 44.05 21.27
N PRO A 53 -6.66 44.76 20.81
CA PRO A 53 -5.52 45.08 21.66
C PRO A 53 -5.96 45.76 22.96
N GLY A 54 -5.34 45.42 24.08
CA GLY A 54 -5.72 45.96 25.39
C GLY A 54 -5.17 47.34 25.68
N GLY A 55 -4.17 47.76 24.92
CA GLY A 55 -3.33 48.92 25.16
C GLY A 55 -2.38 48.72 26.35
N GLY A 56 -1.92 49.83 26.89
CA GLY A 56 -1.01 49.85 28.04
C GLY A 56 0.46 49.92 27.65
N PHE A 57 1.31 49.95 28.67
CA PHE A 57 2.74 50.21 28.51
C PHE A 57 3.43 49.22 27.54
N TYR A 58 3.15 47.92 27.69
CA TYR A 58 3.80 46.88 26.89
C TYR A 58 3.41 46.91 25.41
N GLU A 59 2.12 47.07 25.08
CA GLU A 59 1.71 47.20 23.67
C GLU A 59 2.20 48.52 23.06
N TRP A 60 2.31 49.60 23.86
CA TRP A 60 2.85 50.88 23.41
C TRP A 60 4.34 50.81 23.05
N ILE A 61 5.16 50.13 23.87
CA ILE A 61 6.61 50.01 23.58
C ILE A 61 6.92 48.95 22.51
N THR A 62 6.15 47.86 22.44
CA THR A 62 6.45 46.74 21.54
C THR A 62 5.73 46.80 20.19
N GLY A 63 4.57 47.47 20.13
CA GLY A 63 3.68 47.44 18.96
C GLY A 63 2.93 46.12 18.76
N TYR A 64 3.07 45.14 19.67
CA TYR A 64 2.42 43.84 19.58
C TYR A 64 1.18 43.74 20.47
N PRO A 65 0.13 43.00 20.05
CA PRO A 65 -1.09 42.81 20.82
C PRO A 65 -0.89 41.74 21.91
N LEU A 66 -0.10 42.08 22.93
CA LEU A 66 0.35 41.18 24.02
C LEU A 66 -0.63 41.09 25.20
N ASN A 67 -1.63 41.97 25.28
CA ASN A 67 -2.60 42.04 26.38
C ASN A 67 -4.02 42.17 25.84
N VAL A 68 -4.40 41.32 24.89
CA VAL A 68 -5.71 41.47 24.23
C VAL A 68 -6.90 41.32 25.17
N ARG A 69 -7.97 42.07 24.88
CA ARG A 69 -9.24 42.01 25.61
C ARG A 69 -10.17 41.00 24.99
N GLU A 70 -10.24 39.82 25.58
CA GLU A 70 -11.05 38.70 25.08
C GLU A 70 -12.57 38.98 25.08
N TYR A 71 -13.03 39.94 25.89
CA TYR A 71 -14.42 40.39 25.96
C TYR A 71 -14.77 41.49 24.93
N GLN A 72 -13.79 42.01 24.20
CA GLN A 72 -13.98 43.03 23.15
C GLN A 72 -13.38 42.53 21.84
N THR A 73 -14.22 42.23 20.85
CA THR A 73 -13.76 41.70 19.56
C THR A 73 -14.17 42.59 18.40
N THR A 74 -13.35 42.56 17.35
CA THR A 74 -13.66 43.12 16.04
C THR A 74 -13.81 41.97 15.04
N ALA A 75 -14.85 42.02 14.21
CA ALA A 75 -15.04 41.08 13.13
C ALA A 75 -13.98 41.32 12.04
N VAL A 76 -13.21 40.29 11.70
CA VAL A 76 -12.18 40.35 10.66
C VAL A 76 -12.39 39.28 9.58
N ASN A 77 -11.91 39.55 8.38
CA ASN A 77 -11.83 38.57 7.30
C ASN A 77 -10.42 38.00 7.24
N LEU A 78 -10.29 36.69 7.12
CA LEU A 78 -9.02 36.00 6.95
C LEU A 78 -8.82 35.66 5.48
N LYS A 79 -7.59 35.88 5.02
CA LYS A 79 -7.17 35.73 3.62
C LYS A 79 -6.08 34.68 3.48
N MET A 80 -5.91 34.18 2.26
CA MET A 80 -4.83 33.28 1.91
C MET A 80 -4.25 33.61 0.53
N ASN A 81 -2.99 33.24 0.32
CA ASN A 81 -2.38 33.21 -1.00
C ASN A 81 -2.26 31.75 -1.44
N ILE A 82 -2.77 31.42 -2.63
CA ILE A 82 -2.79 30.05 -3.16
C ILE A 82 -1.80 29.94 -4.30
N PHE A 83 -0.91 28.95 -4.24
CA PHE A 83 0.09 28.64 -5.26
C PHE A 83 -0.27 27.32 -5.93
N THR A 84 -0.32 27.30 -7.26
CA THR A 84 -0.60 26.10 -8.05
C THR A 84 0.47 25.89 -9.12
N PRO A 85 0.83 24.65 -9.48
CA PRO A 85 1.75 24.39 -10.58
C PRO A 85 1.16 24.89 -11.91
N THR A 86 1.95 25.67 -12.65
CA THR A 86 1.53 26.24 -13.95
C THR A 86 1.47 25.14 -15.01
N GLY A 87 0.40 25.11 -15.81
CA GLY A 87 0.22 24.15 -16.90
C GLY A 87 -0.14 22.72 -16.46
N ASP A 88 -0.34 22.50 -15.16
CA ASP A 88 -0.76 21.21 -14.64
C ASP A 88 -2.20 20.89 -15.09
N THR A 89 -2.43 19.65 -15.52
CA THR A 89 -3.70 19.17 -16.08
C THR A 89 -4.48 18.24 -15.15
N LEU A 90 -3.91 17.86 -13.99
CA LEU A 90 -4.65 17.01 -13.05
C LEU A 90 -5.88 17.72 -12.48
N SER A 91 -6.99 16.99 -12.39
CA SER A 91 -8.31 17.50 -11.99
C SER A 91 -8.53 17.49 -10.47
N LYS A 92 -7.76 16.69 -9.74
CA LYS A 92 -7.76 16.61 -8.27
C LYS A 92 -6.33 16.50 -7.76
N ARG A 93 -5.92 17.42 -6.90
CA ARG A 93 -4.54 17.57 -6.44
C ARG A 93 -4.53 17.70 -4.91
N PRO A 94 -3.63 17.01 -4.21
CA PRO A 94 -3.45 17.19 -2.78
C PRO A 94 -3.12 18.65 -2.45
N VAL A 95 -3.66 19.12 -1.34
CA VAL A 95 -3.53 20.50 -0.86
C VAL A 95 -2.62 20.53 0.37
N ILE A 96 -1.68 21.47 0.44
CA ILE A 96 -0.92 21.77 1.66
C ILE A 96 -1.22 23.21 2.10
N ILE A 97 -1.91 23.35 3.23
CA ILE A 97 -2.16 24.62 3.89
C ILE A 97 -0.99 24.89 4.84
N ILE A 98 -0.46 26.12 4.86
CA ILE A 98 0.71 26.50 5.64
C ILE A 98 0.42 27.77 6.43
N ALA A 99 0.58 27.70 7.75
CA ALA A 99 0.49 28.85 8.65
C ALA A 99 1.89 29.38 8.99
N PHE A 100 2.03 30.70 9.00
CA PHE A 100 3.29 31.39 9.36
C PHE A 100 3.51 31.42 10.87
N GLY A 101 4.75 31.72 11.30
CA GLY A 101 5.13 31.89 12.71
C GLY A 101 4.75 33.25 13.31
N GLY A 102 5.45 33.69 14.35
CA GLY A 102 5.22 35.01 14.96
C GLY A 102 4.37 34.99 16.24
N GLY A 103 4.24 33.83 16.88
CA GLY A 103 3.73 33.71 18.25
C GLY A 103 2.28 34.12 18.44
N PHE A 104 1.48 34.09 17.37
CA PHE A 104 0.12 34.68 17.34
C PHE A 104 0.07 36.21 17.56
N LEU A 105 1.21 36.89 17.54
CA LEU A 105 1.31 38.33 17.83
C LEU A 105 1.60 39.15 16.59
N SER A 106 2.29 38.56 15.61
CA SER A 106 2.78 39.25 14.42
C SER A 106 2.90 38.30 13.24
N GLY A 107 3.16 38.86 12.06
CA GLY A 107 3.35 38.13 10.81
C GLY A 107 2.11 38.17 9.90
N SER A 108 2.24 37.53 8.75
CA SER A 108 1.17 37.39 7.77
C SER A 108 1.44 36.23 6.82
N LYS A 109 0.45 35.92 5.98
CA LYS A 109 0.58 35.02 4.82
C LYS A 109 1.70 35.40 3.84
N ASP A 110 2.31 36.58 4.01
CA ASP A 110 3.38 37.07 3.16
C ASP A 110 4.80 36.80 3.71
N HIS A 111 4.94 36.03 4.80
CA HIS A 111 6.24 35.63 5.34
C HIS A 111 7.11 34.91 4.31
N TRP A 112 8.34 35.41 4.09
CA TRP A 112 9.18 35.02 2.95
C TRP A 112 9.48 33.51 2.91
N SER A 113 9.86 32.90 4.03
CA SER A 113 10.26 31.50 4.10
C SER A 113 9.09 30.55 3.89
N ILE A 114 7.91 30.96 4.35
CA ILE A 114 6.67 30.21 4.22
C ILE A 114 6.12 30.26 2.80
N ARG A 115 6.19 31.44 2.16
CA ARG A 115 5.92 31.57 0.72
C ARG A 115 6.89 30.71 -0.10
N LEU A 116 8.19 30.75 0.21
CA LEU A 116 9.20 29.95 -0.48
C LEU A 116 8.93 28.45 -0.32
N LEU A 117 8.51 28.02 0.88
CA LEU A 117 8.09 26.64 1.12
C LEU A 117 6.88 26.26 0.25
N ALA A 118 5.83 27.10 0.24
CA ALA A 118 4.63 26.91 -0.56
C ALA A 118 4.94 26.80 -2.06
N GLN A 119 5.84 27.65 -2.58
CA GLN A 119 6.26 27.66 -3.99
C GLN A 119 7.00 26.37 -4.37
N ASN A 120 7.96 25.94 -3.54
CA ASN A 120 8.72 24.72 -3.80
C ASN A 120 7.84 23.46 -3.77
N LEU A 121 6.85 23.42 -2.86
CA LEU A 121 5.84 22.36 -2.82
C LEU A 121 4.88 22.43 -4.02
N ALA A 122 4.48 23.63 -4.46
CA ALA A 122 3.67 23.79 -5.67
C ALA A 122 4.40 23.24 -6.92
N LYS A 123 5.71 23.49 -7.04
CA LYS A 123 6.54 22.91 -8.13
C LYS A 123 6.66 21.39 -8.11
N ARG A 124 6.35 20.76 -6.97
CA ARG A 124 6.27 19.29 -6.84
C ARG A 124 4.90 18.75 -7.24
N GLY A 125 3.89 19.61 -7.45
CA GLY A 125 2.57 19.23 -7.95
C GLY A 125 1.41 19.42 -6.97
N PHE A 126 1.70 19.92 -5.76
CA PHE A 126 0.68 20.27 -4.77
C PHE A 126 -0.05 21.57 -5.14
N VAL A 127 -1.30 21.70 -4.69
CA VAL A 127 -1.88 23.02 -4.44
C VAL A 127 -1.40 23.44 -3.06
N THR A 128 -0.83 24.64 -2.91
CA THR A 128 -0.41 25.11 -1.59
C THR A 128 -1.08 26.43 -1.25
N ALA A 129 -1.35 26.66 0.04
CA ALA A 129 -2.01 27.87 0.50
C ALA A 129 -1.32 28.39 1.75
N VAL A 130 -0.95 29.67 1.76
CA VAL A 130 -0.45 30.33 2.97
C VAL A 130 -1.57 31.18 3.56
N ILE A 131 -1.92 30.95 4.83
CA ILE A 131 -3.11 31.54 5.46
C ILE A 131 -2.75 32.66 6.45
N ASP A 132 -3.58 33.70 6.46
CA ASP A 132 -3.72 34.59 7.62
C ASP A 132 -4.57 33.91 8.69
N TYR A 133 -4.23 34.15 9.96
CA TYR A 133 -5.01 33.72 11.11
C TYR A 133 -5.15 34.87 12.13
N ARG A 134 -6.06 34.72 13.10
CA ARG A 134 -6.31 35.75 14.11
C ARG A 134 -5.09 35.91 15.03
N LEU A 135 -4.49 37.10 14.98
CA LEU A 135 -3.46 37.54 15.90
C LEU A 135 -4.08 38.16 17.16
N GLY A 136 -3.30 38.19 18.24
CA GLY A 136 -3.68 38.66 19.55
C GLY A 136 -3.57 37.55 20.58
N MET A 137 -2.72 37.76 21.59
CA MET A 137 -2.54 36.87 22.73
C MET A 137 -2.50 37.71 24.01
N ASN A 138 -2.96 37.14 25.12
CA ASN A 138 -2.66 37.70 26.43
C ASN A 138 -1.52 36.88 27.03
N ILE A 139 -0.33 37.47 27.14
CA ILE A 139 0.86 36.77 27.66
C ILE A 139 0.99 36.84 29.19
N PHE A 140 0.09 37.58 29.85
CA PHE A 140 0.09 37.78 31.30
C PHE A 140 -0.89 36.86 32.03
N ASP A 141 -1.55 35.95 31.29
CA ASP A 141 -2.54 35.01 31.78
C ASP A 141 -2.49 33.74 30.92
N ASP A 142 -2.08 32.63 31.52
CA ASP A 142 -1.88 31.33 30.88
C ASP A 142 -3.16 30.81 30.21
N GLN A 143 -4.30 30.96 30.91
CA GLN A 143 -5.62 30.55 30.44
C GLN A 143 -6.03 31.35 29.21
N LEU A 144 -5.76 32.66 29.18
CA LEU A 144 -6.03 33.49 28.02
C LEU A 144 -5.03 33.29 26.88
N ALA A 145 -3.79 32.90 27.16
CA ALA A 145 -2.82 32.54 26.13
C ALA A 145 -3.30 31.32 25.31
N MET A 146 -3.85 30.30 25.97
CA MET A 146 -4.43 29.13 25.30
C MET A 146 -5.55 29.49 24.31
N ARG A 147 -6.30 30.57 24.58
CA ARG A 147 -7.37 31.04 23.67
C ARG A 147 -6.81 31.53 22.33
N ALA A 148 -5.59 32.06 22.29
CA ALA A 148 -4.94 32.46 21.03
C ALA A 148 -4.64 31.24 20.14
N VAL A 149 -4.11 30.17 20.74
CA VAL A 149 -3.89 28.88 20.05
C VAL A 149 -5.21 28.32 19.52
N TYR A 150 -6.26 28.34 20.36
CA TYR A 150 -7.58 27.84 19.97
C TYR A 150 -8.21 28.64 18.81
N ARG A 151 -8.06 29.97 18.79
CA ARG A 151 -8.49 30.79 17.65
C ARG A 151 -7.75 30.42 16.37
N GLY A 152 -6.42 30.29 16.45
CA GLY A 152 -5.60 29.87 15.31
C GLY A 152 -5.98 28.48 14.79
N LEU A 153 -6.28 27.54 15.69
CA LEU A 153 -6.81 26.22 15.36
C LEU A 153 -8.11 26.33 14.55
N GLN A 154 -9.11 27.09 15.03
CA GLN A 154 -10.37 27.32 14.30
C GLN A 154 -10.14 27.94 12.91
N ASP A 155 -9.15 28.81 12.79
CA ASP A 155 -8.81 29.47 11.52
C ASP A 155 -8.16 28.48 10.54
N GLY A 156 -7.22 27.63 11.00
CA GLY A 156 -6.66 26.54 10.21
C GLY A 156 -7.74 25.54 9.77
N ARG A 157 -8.67 25.19 10.66
CA ARG A 157 -9.86 24.38 10.33
C ARG A 157 -10.76 25.05 9.30
N SER A 158 -10.96 26.37 9.38
CA SER A 158 -11.70 27.14 8.38
C SER A 158 -11.03 27.09 7.00
N ALA A 159 -9.70 27.05 6.92
CA ALA A 159 -8.97 26.91 5.65
C ALA A 159 -9.15 25.50 5.04
N VAL A 160 -9.15 24.44 5.86
CA VAL A 160 -9.47 23.08 5.39
C VAL A 160 -10.88 23.03 4.82
N ARG A 161 -11.86 23.59 5.53
CA ARG A 161 -13.27 23.65 5.09
C ARG A 161 -13.44 24.45 3.80
N PHE A 162 -12.66 25.50 3.58
CA PHE A 162 -12.66 26.25 2.33
C PHE A 162 -12.32 25.36 1.12
N PHE A 163 -11.25 24.56 1.20
CA PHE A 163 -10.89 23.66 0.10
C PHE A 163 -11.88 22.50 -0.08
N LYS A 164 -12.45 21.96 1.01
CA LYS A 164 -13.52 20.96 0.91
C LYS A 164 -14.78 21.53 0.23
N ALA A 165 -15.15 22.78 0.55
CA ALA A 165 -16.27 23.46 -0.07
C ALA A 165 -16.03 23.80 -1.55
N ASP A 166 -14.83 24.30 -1.91
CA ASP A 166 -14.46 24.52 -3.31
C ASP A 166 -14.54 23.21 -4.11
N ALA A 167 -13.96 22.13 -3.58
CA ALA A 167 -13.96 20.82 -4.23
C ALA A 167 -15.36 20.21 -4.40
N ALA A 168 -16.31 20.53 -3.52
CA ALA A 168 -17.71 20.11 -3.64
C ALA A 168 -18.52 20.94 -4.66
N GLY A 169 -18.04 22.14 -5.00
CA GLY A 169 -18.65 23.04 -5.96
C GLY A 169 -17.97 22.98 -7.33
N ALA A 170 -17.47 24.12 -7.80
CA ALA A 170 -16.80 24.25 -9.10
C ALA A 170 -15.37 23.67 -9.11
N ASN A 171 -14.80 23.39 -7.94
CA ASN A 171 -13.42 22.92 -7.74
C ASN A 171 -12.41 23.79 -8.50
N ILE A 172 -12.47 25.11 -8.26
CA ILE A 172 -11.68 26.12 -8.97
C ILE A 172 -10.19 25.83 -8.85
N PHE A 173 -9.76 25.34 -7.68
CA PHE A 173 -8.36 25.03 -7.41
C PHE A 173 -7.98 23.60 -7.81
N ARG A 174 -8.91 22.78 -8.30
CA ARG A 174 -8.70 21.36 -8.63
C ARG A 174 -8.10 20.63 -7.43
N ALA A 175 -8.62 20.92 -6.24
CA ALA A 175 -8.24 20.34 -4.98
C ALA A 175 -8.83 18.92 -4.87
N ASP A 176 -8.10 18.05 -4.21
CA ASP A 176 -8.61 16.77 -3.73
C ASP A 176 -9.09 16.93 -2.28
N PRO A 177 -10.42 16.85 -2.02
CA PRO A 177 -10.97 17.04 -0.68
C PRO A 177 -10.57 15.92 0.29
N GLN A 178 -10.08 14.78 -0.20
CA GLN A 178 -9.60 13.68 0.64
C GLN A 178 -8.13 13.81 1.02
N ASN A 179 -7.36 14.69 0.36
CA ASN A 179 -5.93 14.84 0.59
C ASN A 179 -5.58 16.31 0.87
N ILE A 180 -6.09 16.82 2.00
CA ILE A 180 -5.79 18.16 2.52
C ILE A 180 -4.90 18.02 3.75
N TYR A 181 -3.73 18.65 3.69
CA TYR A 181 -2.70 18.63 4.72
C TYR A 181 -2.53 20.03 5.31
N LEU A 182 -2.06 20.12 6.54
CA LEU A 182 -1.83 21.39 7.24
C LEU A 182 -0.47 21.38 7.92
N GLY A 183 0.27 22.47 7.82
CA GLY A 183 1.51 22.63 8.57
C GLY A 183 1.84 24.08 8.85
N GLY A 184 2.99 24.32 9.45
CA GLY A 184 3.44 25.67 9.70
C GLY A 184 4.69 25.75 10.55
N HIS A 185 5.15 26.98 10.73
CA HIS A 185 6.29 27.31 11.58
C HIS A 185 5.86 27.97 12.88
N SER A 186 6.49 27.63 14.00
CA SER A 186 6.24 28.27 15.30
C SER A 186 4.75 28.21 15.66
N SER A 187 4.07 29.33 15.86
CA SER A 187 2.60 29.39 16.05
C SER A 187 1.81 28.68 14.94
N GLY A 188 2.28 28.67 13.69
CA GLY A 188 1.69 27.88 12.61
C GLY A 188 1.85 26.37 12.81
N GLY A 189 2.95 25.93 13.43
CA GLY A 189 3.15 24.54 13.85
C GLY A 189 2.21 24.14 14.99
N PHE A 190 1.95 25.05 15.95
CA PHE A 190 0.92 24.84 16.97
C PHE A 190 -0.47 24.66 16.32
N ILE A 191 -0.84 25.52 15.36
CA ILE A 191 -2.12 25.41 14.64
C ILE A 191 -2.25 24.05 13.96
N ALA A 192 -1.18 23.58 13.30
CA ALA A 192 -1.19 22.29 12.62
C ALA A 192 -1.32 21.11 13.59
N LEU A 193 -0.52 21.09 14.66
CA LEU A 193 -0.56 20.02 15.66
C LEU A 193 -1.92 19.95 16.36
N HIS A 194 -2.47 21.09 16.81
CA HIS A 194 -3.78 21.11 17.44
C HIS A 194 -4.92 20.81 16.45
N ASN A 195 -4.73 21.04 15.13
CA ASN A 195 -5.71 20.64 14.12
C ASN A 195 -5.82 19.12 14.02
N ALA A 196 -4.69 18.43 14.14
CA ALA A 196 -4.64 16.98 14.10
C ALA A 196 -5.21 16.36 15.39
N TYR A 197 -4.82 16.88 16.57
CA TYR A 197 -4.95 16.14 17.84
C TYR A 197 -5.91 16.77 18.87
N LEU A 198 -6.28 18.05 18.74
CA LEU A 198 -7.36 18.63 19.55
C LEU A 198 -8.65 18.57 18.70
N ASP A 199 -9.24 17.38 18.62
CA ASP A 199 -10.25 17.03 17.63
C ASP A 199 -11.66 16.86 18.21
N THR A 200 -11.83 16.84 19.53
CA THR A 200 -13.14 16.85 20.19
C THR A 200 -13.43 18.19 20.89
N ASP A 201 -14.73 18.47 21.12
CA ASP A 201 -15.12 19.64 21.91
C ASP A 201 -14.76 19.47 23.40
N SER A 202 -14.63 18.24 23.90
CA SER A 202 -14.21 17.95 25.27
C SER A 202 -12.78 18.43 25.54
N ASP A 203 -11.87 18.26 24.58
CA ASP A 203 -10.43 18.56 24.72
C ASP A 203 -10.12 20.04 24.78
N ARG A 204 -11.10 20.87 24.43
CA ARG A 204 -10.99 22.32 24.47
C ARG A 204 -10.61 22.79 25.88
N PRO A 205 -9.58 23.66 26.01
CA PRO A 205 -9.26 24.27 27.30
C PRO A 205 -10.49 24.96 27.89
N VAL A 206 -10.67 24.83 29.21
CA VAL A 206 -11.81 25.41 29.93
C VAL A 206 -11.93 26.92 29.73
N SER A 207 -10.80 27.60 29.56
CA SER A 207 -10.71 29.03 29.27
C SER A 207 -11.30 29.44 27.92
N THR A 208 -11.51 28.50 26.99
CA THR A 208 -12.15 28.75 25.68
C THR A 208 -13.67 28.73 25.74
N ARG A 209 -14.25 28.21 26.82
CA ARG A 209 -15.68 28.27 27.10
C ARG A 209 -16.02 29.62 27.74
N VAL A 210 -17.26 29.81 28.21
CA VAL A 210 -17.59 30.98 29.04
C VAL A 210 -16.66 31.01 30.24
N TRP A 211 -15.90 32.10 30.37
CA TRP A 211 -14.86 32.24 31.37
C TRP A 211 -15.06 33.52 32.16
N ASN A 212 -14.84 33.51 33.48
CA ASN A 212 -14.88 34.71 34.30
C ASN A 212 -13.46 35.09 34.70
N GLN A 213 -12.98 36.21 34.18
CA GLN A 213 -11.69 36.78 34.56
C GLN A 213 -11.94 38.05 35.38
N ASN A 214 -11.66 38.00 36.68
CA ASN A 214 -11.76 39.16 37.59
C ASN A 214 -13.11 39.90 37.54
N GLY A 215 -14.22 39.17 37.42
CA GLY A 215 -15.57 39.74 37.33
C GLY A 215 -16.01 40.14 35.93
N ILE A 216 -15.15 39.98 34.93
CA ILE A 216 -15.47 40.19 33.51
C ILE A 216 -15.80 38.86 32.86
N GLN A 217 -17.00 38.77 32.28
CA GLN A 217 -17.41 37.61 31.51
C GLN A 217 -16.79 37.62 30.12
N ILE A 218 -15.93 36.64 29.86
CA ILE A 218 -15.31 36.39 28.56
C ILE A 218 -16.18 35.39 27.78
N PRO A 219 -16.50 35.69 26.51
CA PRO A 219 -17.38 34.85 25.71
C PRO A 219 -16.74 33.52 25.30
N ASP A 220 -17.61 32.52 25.10
CA ASP A 220 -17.27 31.23 24.52
C ASP A 220 -16.76 31.41 23.08
N LEU A 221 -15.67 30.73 22.72
CA LEU A 221 -15.11 30.73 21.36
C LEU A 221 -15.86 29.81 20.39
N LEU A 222 -16.88 29.09 20.86
CA LEU A 222 -17.64 28.06 20.16
C LEU A 222 -16.77 26.83 19.81
N SER A 223 -17.41 25.77 19.30
CA SER A 223 -16.71 24.55 18.94
C SER A 223 -15.76 24.72 17.75
N LEU A 224 -14.96 23.69 17.49
CA LEU A 224 -13.86 23.66 16.51
C LEU A 224 -14.23 24.21 15.12
N ASP A 225 -15.40 23.81 14.60
CA ASP A 225 -15.87 24.17 13.26
C ASP A 225 -17.05 25.16 13.26
N SER A 226 -17.33 25.81 14.40
CA SER A 226 -18.49 26.72 14.54
C SER A 226 -18.23 28.17 14.12
N VAL A 227 -16.97 28.58 13.97
CA VAL A 227 -16.57 29.95 13.58
C VAL A 227 -16.21 30.00 12.09
N GLY A 228 -16.41 31.14 11.43
CA GLY A 228 -16.05 31.34 10.02
C GLY A 228 -17.09 30.82 9.03
N ASN A 229 -16.66 30.48 7.81
CA ASN A 229 -17.52 29.97 6.72
C ASN A 229 -17.47 28.43 6.61
N ASN A 230 -18.31 27.85 5.74
CA ASN A 230 -18.28 26.44 5.33
C ASN A 230 -18.40 25.44 6.50
N ARG A 231 -19.21 25.77 7.51
CA ARG A 231 -19.35 25.03 8.79
C ARG A 231 -19.94 23.62 8.67
N ASN A 232 -20.50 23.29 7.51
CA ASN A 232 -21.02 21.97 7.20
C ASN A 232 -19.95 20.96 6.74
N PHE A 233 -18.70 21.41 6.54
CA PHE A 233 -17.56 20.55 6.25
C PHE A 233 -16.72 20.35 7.51
N ASP A 234 -16.12 19.17 7.64
CA ASP A 234 -15.14 18.88 8.70
C ASP A 234 -13.83 19.67 8.47
N GLY A 235 -13.30 20.30 9.51
CA GLY A 235 -12.06 21.08 9.46
C GLY A 235 -10.76 20.32 9.77
N ARG A 236 -10.81 19.02 10.06
CA ARG A 236 -9.61 18.21 10.36
C ARG A 236 -8.82 17.91 9.07
N ALA A 237 -7.51 18.14 9.12
CA ALA A 237 -6.59 17.77 8.05
C ALA A 237 -6.26 16.27 8.11
N ARG A 238 -5.95 15.67 6.96
CA ARG A 238 -5.60 14.23 6.84
C ARG A 238 -4.24 13.91 7.44
N ALA A 239 -3.33 14.87 7.39
CA ALA A 239 -1.96 14.74 7.91
C ALA A 239 -1.37 16.13 8.12
N VAL A 240 -0.38 16.23 9.00
CA VAL A 240 0.22 17.52 9.37
C VAL A 240 1.74 17.50 9.37
N PHE A 241 2.35 18.68 9.27
CA PHE A 241 3.78 18.86 9.55
C PHE A 241 4.00 20.04 10.49
N SER A 242 5.04 19.98 11.32
CA SER A 242 5.37 21.04 12.28
C SER A 242 6.83 21.44 12.17
N LEU A 243 7.08 22.73 11.94
CA LEU A 243 8.41 23.34 12.00
C LEU A 243 8.50 24.12 13.33
N ALA A 244 9.21 23.59 14.33
CA ALA A 244 9.37 24.22 15.64
C ALA A 244 8.03 24.61 16.33
N GLY A 245 7.03 23.72 16.27
CA GLY A 245 5.76 23.85 17.00
C GLY A 245 5.67 22.90 18.19
N ALA A 246 4.66 23.11 19.04
CA ALA A 246 4.39 22.30 20.23
C ALA A 246 2.88 22.05 20.44
N LEU A 247 2.57 21.05 21.28
CA LEU A 247 1.22 20.75 21.78
C LEU A 247 1.06 21.22 23.21
N GLY A 248 -0.17 21.59 23.61
CA GLY A 248 -0.48 21.85 25.03
C GLY A 248 -0.34 20.59 25.89
N TYR A 249 -0.75 19.44 25.35
CA TYR A 249 -0.66 18.14 26.00
C TYR A 249 -0.32 17.07 24.96
N THR A 250 0.58 16.16 25.28
CA THR A 250 0.87 15.02 24.38
C THR A 250 -0.28 14.02 24.33
N GLU A 251 -1.07 13.96 25.40
CA GLU A 251 -2.22 13.08 25.58
C GLU A 251 -3.34 13.32 24.57
N TYR A 252 -3.30 14.44 23.85
CA TYR A 252 -4.12 14.66 22.66
C TYR A 252 -3.85 13.65 21.54
N ILE A 253 -2.71 12.95 21.57
CA ILE A 253 -2.38 11.87 20.64
C ILE A 253 -2.80 10.56 21.28
N GLU A 254 -3.91 10.01 20.81
CA GLU A 254 -4.64 8.93 21.50
C GLU A 254 -4.46 7.57 20.83
N GLU A 255 -4.38 7.51 19.50
CA GLU A 255 -4.43 6.24 18.75
C GLU A 255 -3.68 6.24 17.41
N SER A 256 -3.36 5.04 16.92
CA SER A 256 -2.61 4.84 15.66
C SER A 256 -3.33 5.32 14.38
N THR A 257 -4.64 5.53 14.44
CA THR A 257 -5.52 5.93 13.32
C THR A 257 -5.62 7.44 13.11
N GLU A 258 -5.07 8.23 14.03
CA GLU A 258 -5.08 9.69 13.93
C GLU A 258 -4.24 10.21 12.75
N PRO A 259 -4.39 11.50 12.37
CA PRO A 259 -3.58 12.09 11.33
C PRO A 259 -2.08 11.96 11.61
N ARG A 260 -1.34 11.41 10.65
CA ARG A 260 0.11 11.31 10.74
C ARG A 260 0.77 12.69 10.83
N VAL A 261 1.95 12.76 11.46
CA VAL A 261 2.74 14.00 11.59
C VAL A 261 4.18 13.84 11.12
N THR A 262 4.72 14.88 10.46
CA THR A 262 6.15 15.02 10.18
C THR A 262 6.70 16.21 10.99
N LEU A 263 7.61 15.96 11.92
CA LEU A 263 8.12 16.92 12.90
C LEU A 263 9.54 17.38 12.56
N PHE A 264 9.80 18.68 12.72
CA PHE A 264 11.12 19.29 12.55
C PHE A 264 11.39 20.23 13.73
N HIS A 265 12.50 20.03 14.44
CA HIS A 265 12.82 20.86 15.59
C HIS A 265 14.33 20.86 15.86
N SER A 266 14.88 22.00 16.23
CA SER A 266 16.28 22.13 16.64
C SER A 266 16.40 22.06 18.16
N THR A 267 17.40 21.36 18.69
CA THR A 267 17.62 21.24 20.14
C THR A 267 18.04 22.56 20.80
N ASP A 268 18.58 23.50 20.01
CA ASP A 268 18.97 24.86 20.38
C ASP A 268 17.85 25.88 20.09
N ASP A 269 16.59 25.44 19.98
CA ASP A 269 15.44 26.36 19.92
C ASP A 269 15.18 27.01 21.29
N GLU A 270 15.51 28.28 21.41
CA GLU A 270 15.30 29.09 22.63
C GLU A 270 13.92 29.76 22.69
N THR A 271 13.08 29.58 21.67
CA THR A 271 11.76 30.23 21.55
C THR A 271 10.62 29.26 21.85
N VAL A 272 10.63 28.08 21.24
CA VAL A 272 9.69 27.00 21.53
C VAL A 272 10.50 25.82 22.05
N PRO A 273 10.14 25.23 23.21
CA PRO A 273 10.94 24.17 23.78
C PRO A 273 10.96 22.94 22.86
N TYR A 274 12.16 22.39 22.64
CA TYR A 274 12.34 21.11 21.95
C TYR A 274 11.77 19.93 22.75
N GLU A 275 11.95 19.98 24.07
CA GLU A 275 11.39 19.06 25.06
C GLU A 275 10.05 19.59 25.59
N SER A 276 10.01 20.10 26.82
CA SER A 276 8.86 20.77 27.41
C SER A 276 9.28 22.04 28.14
N GLY A 277 8.36 22.98 28.26
CA GLY A 277 8.60 24.23 28.96
C GLY A 277 7.70 25.35 28.47
N GLU A 278 7.99 26.55 28.92
CA GLU A 278 7.24 27.74 28.53
C GLU A 278 7.84 28.36 27.27
N PRO A 279 7.02 28.66 26.24
CA PRO A 279 7.48 29.43 25.09
C PRO A 279 8.04 30.80 25.50
N PHE A 280 8.99 31.33 24.74
CA PHE A 280 9.62 32.65 24.91
C PHE A 280 10.38 32.88 26.23
N SER A 281 10.58 31.85 27.05
CA SER A 281 11.26 31.92 28.36
C SER A 281 12.64 32.58 28.30
N ASN A 282 13.36 32.48 27.18
CA ASN A 282 14.68 33.10 26.99
C ASN A 282 14.65 34.42 26.18
N LEU A 283 13.51 34.81 25.60
CA LEU A 283 13.41 35.94 24.65
C LEU A 283 12.71 37.18 25.24
N LEU A 284 11.72 36.98 26.11
CA LEU A 284 10.89 38.07 26.64
C LEU A 284 11.33 38.51 28.04
N TRP A 285 12.62 38.84 28.22
CA TRP A 285 13.14 39.39 29.49
C TRP A 285 12.43 40.66 29.97
N LEU A 286 11.73 41.34 29.07
CA LEU A 286 10.98 42.58 29.30
C LEU A 286 9.57 42.33 29.90
N VAL A 287 9.08 41.09 29.86
CA VAL A 287 7.76 40.70 30.38
C VAL A 287 7.97 40.14 31.79
N VAL A 288 7.80 41.00 32.78
CA VAL A 288 7.88 40.62 34.19
C VAL A 288 6.50 40.07 34.62
N GLY A 289 6.35 38.75 34.63
CA GLY A 289 5.12 38.07 35.05
C GLY A 289 5.00 36.67 34.42
N SER A 290 5.11 35.65 35.27
CA SER A 290 4.79 34.21 35.08
C SER A 290 3.48 33.96 34.31
N ASP A 291 3.23 32.87 33.59
CA ASP A 291 3.99 31.69 33.15
C ASP A 291 3.19 31.27 31.90
N LEU A 292 3.76 31.31 30.69
CA LEU A 292 3.01 30.75 29.55
C LEU A 292 2.80 29.25 29.84
N PRO A 293 1.67 28.65 29.42
CA PRO A 293 1.44 27.25 29.74
C PRO A 293 2.61 26.40 29.25
N VAL A 294 3.01 25.42 30.07
CA VAL A 294 3.98 24.42 29.66
C VAL A 294 3.44 23.70 28.44
N VAL A 295 4.25 23.65 27.39
CA VAL A 295 3.94 22.96 26.14
C VAL A 295 4.98 21.89 25.87
N TYR A 296 4.65 20.98 24.96
CA TYR A 296 5.47 19.83 24.60
C TYR A 296 5.90 19.94 23.14
N GLY A 297 7.20 20.10 22.94
CA GLY A 297 7.87 20.17 21.65
C GLY A 297 7.91 18.84 20.90
N SER A 298 8.70 18.80 19.83
CA SER A 298 8.66 17.68 18.90
C SER A 298 9.19 16.38 19.46
N ASN A 299 10.12 16.40 20.43
CA ASN A 299 10.63 15.17 21.04
C ASN A 299 9.54 14.43 21.84
N PRO A 300 8.90 15.04 22.86
CA PRO A 300 7.81 14.36 23.58
C PRO A 300 6.61 14.03 22.68
N ILE A 301 6.30 14.84 21.67
CA ILE A 301 5.28 14.49 20.67
C ILE A 301 5.66 13.20 19.93
N SER A 302 6.91 13.05 19.48
CA SER A 302 7.37 11.83 18.80
C SER A 302 7.37 10.61 19.74
N VAL A 303 7.72 10.80 21.01
CA VAL A 303 7.65 9.75 22.03
C VAL A 303 6.21 9.25 22.20
N GLN A 304 5.24 10.17 22.31
CA GLN A 304 3.84 9.78 22.44
C GLN A 304 3.27 9.18 21.15
N ALA A 305 3.61 9.74 19.98
CA ALA A 305 3.22 9.14 18.71
C ALA A 305 3.73 7.69 18.58
N THR A 306 4.96 7.43 19.04
CA THR A 306 5.51 6.07 19.10
C THR A 306 4.73 5.18 20.08
N SER A 307 4.38 5.70 21.26
CA SER A 307 3.73 4.92 22.33
C SER A 307 2.34 4.40 21.91
N VAL A 308 1.58 5.18 21.13
CA VAL A 308 0.24 4.80 20.64
C VAL A 308 0.28 4.13 19.25
N GLY A 309 1.46 3.97 18.66
CA GLY A 309 1.64 3.37 17.33
C GLY A 309 1.24 4.28 16.17
N LEU A 310 1.18 5.60 16.37
CA LEU A 310 0.89 6.58 15.32
C LEU A 310 2.07 6.70 14.35
N ALA A 311 1.75 6.60 13.05
CA ALA A 311 2.73 6.84 12.00
C ALA A 311 3.22 8.30 12.03
N HIS A 312 4.52 8.50 12.17
CA HIS A 312 5.13 9.83 12.19
C HIS A 312 6.58 9.79 11.69
N ASP A 313 7.09 10.95 11.28
CA ASP A 313 8.53 11.17 11.08
C ASP A 313 9.00 12.22 12.07
N PHE A 314 10.19 12.03 12.66
CA PHE A 314 10.83 13.03 13.49
C PHE A 314 12.22 13.38 12.97
N HIS A 315 12.40 14.65 12.63
CA HIS A 315 13.67 15.21 12.18
C HIS A 315 14.20 16.19 13.23
N SER A 316 15.08 15.69 14.09
CA SER A 316 15.80 16.49 15.06
C SER A 316 17.06 17.11 14.44
N TYR A 317 17.34 18.36 14.80
CA TYR A 317 18.52 19.10 14.36
C TYR A 317 19.25 19.73 15.54
N THR A 318 20.48 20.13 15.30
CA THR A 318 21.28 20.98 16.18
C THR A 318 21.77 22.19 15.36
N ASN A 319 21.95 23.34 16.00
CA ASN A 319 22.50 24.57 15.40
C ASN A 319 21.65 25.18 14.27
N ARG A 320 20.32 24.99 14.30
CA ARG A 320 19.38 25.70 13.40
C ARG A 320 18.49 26.69 14.13
N GLY A 321 18.48 26.65 15.47
CA GLY A 321 17.60 27.47 16.30
C GLY A 321 16.11 27.36 15.94
N HIS A 322 15.36 28.42 16.24
CA HIS A 322 13.90 28.46 16.05
C HIS A 322 13.47 28.44 14.57
N GLY A 323 14.24 29.07 13.69
CA GLY A 323 14.04 29.04 12.24
C GLY A 323 14.53 27.73 11.62
N VAL A 324 14.09 26.58 12.13
CA VAL A 324 14.65 25.25 11.77
C VAL A 324 14.65 24.96 10.25
N HIS A 325 13.78 25.62 9.50
CA HIS A 325 13.68 25.53 8.05
C HIS A 325 14.47 26.59 7.29
N GLU A 326 14.85 27.69 7.93
CA GLU A 326 15.47 28.86 7.33
C GLU A 326 16.99 28.71 7.31
N ASN A 327 17.58 28.89 6.13
CA ASN A 327 19.02 28.92 5.97
C ASN A 327 19.44 30.35 5.61
N GLY A 328 19.73 31.14 6.65
CA GLY A 328 19.90 32.58 6.52
C GLY A 328 18.58 33.31 6.23
N SER A 329 18.65 34.43 5.53
CA SER A 329 17.53 35.37 5.40
C SER A 329 16.70 35.25 4.12
N ASN A 330 17.07 34.36 3.20
CA ASN A 330 16.41 34.24 1.90
C ASN A 330 16.38 32.83 1.29
N SER A 331 16.79 31.81 2.04
CA SER A 331 16.82 30.43 1.55
C SER A 331 16.29 29.44 2.58
N LEU A 332 15.89 28.26 2.13
CA LEU A 332 15.51 27.15 3.00
C LEU A 332 16.67 26.16 3.11
N HIS A 333 16.78 25.47 4.24
CA HIS A 333 17.61 24.27 4.30
C HIS A 333 17.11 23.24 3.27
N GLY A 334 18.04 22.71 2.47
CA GLY A 334 17.71 21.91 1.28
C GLY A 334 16.96 20.61 1.57
N ASP A 335 16.99 20.12 2.81
CA ASP A 335 16.32 18.91 3.25
C ASP A 335 14.87 19.10 3.67
N ILE A 336 14.43 20.34 3.96
CA ILE A 336 13.09 20.62 4.51
C ILE A 336 11.98 20.28 3.52
N VAL A 337 12.05 20.83 2.30
CA VAL A 337 11.01 20.60 1.30
C VAL A 337 10.91 19.11 0.95
N PRO A 338 12.01 18.39 0.62
CA PRO A 338 11.95 16.96 0.36
C PRO A 338 11.30 16.17 1.50
N LYS A 339 11.73 16.38 2.75
CA LYS A 339 11.20 15.64 3.92
C LYS A 339 9.71 15.89 4.16
N ILE A 340 9.24 17.14 4.04
CA ILE A 340 7.79 17.45 4.12
C ILE A 340 7.03 16.70 3.01
N SER A 341 7.57 16.77 1.79
CA SER A 341 6.99 16.10 0.61
C SER A 341 6.89 14.59 0.81
N ASP A 342 7.96 13.98 1.31
CA ASP A 342 8.09 12.53 1.48
C ASP A 342 7.18 12.00 2.58
N GLY A 343 6.98 12.75 3.67
CA GLY A 343 6.02 12.41 4.71
C GLY A 343 4.62 12.14 4.16
N PHE A 344 4.16 12.96 3.21
CA PHE A 344 2.87 12.77 2.53
C PHE A 344 2.95 11.79 1.36
N TYR A 345 4.00 11.88 0.55
CA TYR A 345 4.16 11.05 -0.64
C TYR A 345 4.23 9.56 -0.30
N VAL A 346 5.15 9.17 0.56
CA VAL A 346 5.46 7.76 0.87
C VAL A 346 4.26 7.04 1.46
N ASN A 347 3.52 7.73 2.33
CA ASN A 347 2.50 7.11 3.19
C ASN A 347 1.07 7.29 2.67
N LEU A 348 0.80 8.34 1.89
CA LEU A 348 -0.58 8.71 1.52
C LEU A 348 -0.83 8.72 0.02
N LEU A 349 0.19 8.99 -0.81
CA LEU A 349 0.01 9.19 -2.25
C LEU A 349 0.61 8.07 -3.11
N ARG A 350 1.73 7.49 -2.66
CA ARG A 350 2.46 6.45 -3.39
C ARG A 350 1.67 5.13 -3.37
N PRO A 351 1.52 4.44 -4.52
CA PRO A 351 0.92 3.11 -4.55
C PRO A 351 1.68 2.10 -3.69
N ALA A 352 0.95 1.11 -3.16
CA ALA A 352 1.57 0.00 -2.45
C ALA A 352 2.55 -0.79 -3.37
N PRO A 353 3.59 -1.43 -2.81
CA PRO A 353 4.48 -2.28 -3.59
C PRO A 353 3.71 -3.39 -4.30
N LEU A 354 3.99 -3.58 -5.60
CA LEU A 354 3.34 -4.57 -6.44
C LEU A 354 4.13 -5.87 -6.56
N VAL A 355 3.41 -6.94 -6.91
CA VAL A 355 3.95 -8.25 -7.31
C VAL A 355 3.52 -8.53 -8.74
N ILE A 356 4.43 -9.02 -9.58
CA ILE A 356 4.11 -9.54 -10.91
C ILE A 356 3.81 -11.03 -10.77
N THR A 357 2.68 -11.48 -11.29
CA THR A 357 2.26 -12.88 -11.34
C THR A 357 2.22 -13.34 -12.79
N GLY A 358 2.86 -14.47 -13.06
CA GLY A 358 2.98 -15.11 -14.38
C GLY A 358 4.20 -16.01 -14.39
N ASP A 359 4.37 -16.80 -15.45
CA ASP A 359 5.45 -17.79 -15.52
C ASP A 359 6.81 -17.12 -15.73
N THR A 360 7.78 -17.47 -14.87
CA THR A 360 9.17 -17.02 -14.97
C THR A 360 10.08 -18.03 -15.66
N VAL A 361 9.59 -19.25 -15.90
CA VAL A 361 10.27 -20.27 -16.70
C VAL A 361 9.25 -20.81 -17.69
N ILE A 362 9.52 -20.68 -18.98
CA ILE A 362 8.57 -21.00 -20.06
C ILE A 362 9.26 -21.85 -21.13
N CYS A 363 8.45 -22.53 -21.94
CA CYS A 363 8.95 -23.38 -23.01
C CYS A 363 9.01 -22.63 -24.34
N ASN A 364 9.98 -22.97 -25.18
CA ASN A 364 10.19 -22.29 -26.47
C ASN A 364 9.05 -22.46 -27.48
N ASP A 365 8.09 -23.35 -27.23
CA ASP A 365 6.84 -23.49 -27.99
C ASP A 365 5.65 -22.76 -27.34
N GLN A 366 5.85 -22.09 -26.20
CA GLN A 366 4.86 -21.30 -25.45
C GLN A 366 5.42 -19.89 -25.16
N LEU A 367 5.87 -19.19 -26.20
CA LEU A 367 6.52 -17.88 -26.08
C LEU A 367 5.56 -16.74 -25.72
N GLN A 368 4.25 -16.92 -25.92
CA GLN A 368 3.23 -15.96 -25.53
C GLN A 368 2.79 -16.23 -24.09
N GLN A 369 2.92 -15.23 -23.23
CA GLN A 369 2.66 -15.33 -21.81
C GLN A 369 1.83 -14.16 -21.31
N GLU A 370 0.93 -14.44 -20.37
CA GLU A 370 0.14 -13.43 -19.68
C GLU A 370 0.74 -13.13 -18.32
N TYR A 371 0.89 -11.85 -18.01
CA TYR A 371 1.35 -11.37 -16.72
C TYR A 371 0.34 -10.39 -16.14
N LYS A 372 0.16 -10.47 -14.84
CA LYS A 372 -0.74 -9.60 -14.10
C LYS A 372 -0.10 -9.07 -12.84
N THR A 373 -0.62 -7.95 -12.36
CA THR A 373 -0.32 -7.42 -11.04
C THR A 373 -1.60 -7.08 -10.29
N ARG A 374 -1.50 -6.78 -9.00
CA ARG A 374 -2.69 -6.44 -8.22
C ARG A 374 -3.21 -5.05 -8.63
N GLN A 375 -4.52 -4.96 -8.82
CA GLN A 375 -5.22 -3.70 -9.04
C GLN A 375 -5.45 -3.01 -7.69
N ASP A 376 -4.39 -2.43 -7.11
CA ASP A 376 -4.47 -1.65 -5.87
C ASP A 376 -4.73 -0.16 -6.17
N SER A 377 -4.21 0.77 -5.36
CA SER A 377 -4.34 2.24 -5.50
C SER A 377 -3.64 2.83 -6.74
N ALA A 378 -3.14 2.00 -7.65
CA ALA A 378 -2.54 2.40 -8.91
C ALA A 378 -3.64 2.68 -9.95
N ALA A 379 -3.51 3.81 -10.65
CA ALA A 379 -4.38 4.22 -11.74
C ALA A 379 -3.69 4.13 -13.11
N TYR A 380 -2.36 3.98 -13.12
CA TYR A 380 -1.55 3.87 -14.33
C TYR A 380 -0.39 2.90 -14.08
N TYR A 381 -0.07 2.10 -15.09
CA TYR A 381 0.94 1.05 -15.06
C TYR A 381 1.92 1.30 -16.20
N ASP A 382 3.17 1.60 -15.85
CA ASP A 382 4.26 1.68 -16.82
C ASP A 382 4.93 0.31 -16.95
N TRP A 383 4.43 -0.49 -17.88
CA TRP A 383 5.00 -1.79 -18.20
C TRP A 383 6.14 -1.65 -19.20
N ALA A 384 7.28 -2.28 -18.90
CA ALA A 384 8.42 -2.33 -19.81
C ALA A 384 8.90 -3.77 -19.96
N VAL A 385 9.18 -4.16 -21.20
CA VAL A 385 9.66 -5.49 -21.59
C VAL A 385 11.02 -5.37 -22.29
N ILE A 386 11.97 -6.23 -21.92
CA ILE A 386 13.26 -6.40 -22.59
C ILE A 386 13.31 -7.84 -23.10
N GLY A 387 13.69 -8.05 -24.37
CA GLY A 387 13.76 -9.39 -24.97
C GLY A 387 12.40 -10.00 -25.36
N GLY A 388 11.38 -9.16 -25.53
CA GLY A 388 10.05 -9.54 -25.99
C GLY A 388 9.28 -8.34 -26.54
N SER A 389 8.01 -8.53 -26.86
CA SER A 389 7.10 -7.48 -27.34
C SER A 389 5.70 -7.65 -26.74
N PHE A 390 4.99 -6.54 -26.52
CA PHE A 390 3.61 -6.59 -26.04
C PHE A 390 2.64 -6.97 -27.17
N ILE A 391 1.81 -7.98 -26.92
CA ILE A 391 0.67 -8.35 -27.77
C ILE A 391 -0.59 -7.62 -27.31
N GLN A 392 -0.79 -7.54 -25.98
CA GLN A 392 -1.86 -6.79 -25.35
C GLN A 392 -1.28 -6.00 -24.19
N HIS A 393 -1.47 -4.69 -24.21
CA HIS A 393 -0.99 -3.79 -23.17
C HIS A 393 -1.82 -2.50 -23.18
N SER A 394 -2.14 -2.02 -21.98
CA SER A 394 -2.72 -0.71 -21.77
C SER A 394 -2.11 -0.10 -20.51
N PRO A 395 -1.77 1.19 -20.50
CA PRO A 395 -1.29 1.86 -19.31
C PRO A 395 -2.34 1.91 -18.18
N PHE A 396 -3.60 1.62 -18.47
CA PHE A 396 -4.68 1.58 -17.47
C PHE A 396 -5.07 0.15 -17.09
N SER A 397 -4.29 -0.85 -17.54
CA SER A 397 -4.52 -2.27 -17.26
C SER A 397 -3.44 -2.82 -16.32
N PRO A 398 -3.82 -3.56 -15.28
CA PRO A 398 -2.88 -4.33 -14.45
C PRO A 398 -2.40 -5.62 -15.15
N GLU A 399 -2.84 -5.88 -16.37
CA GLU A 399 -2.58 -7.10 -17.13
C GLU A 399 -1.91 -6.78 -18.47
N VAL A 400 -0.92 -7.60 -18.85
CA VAL A 400 -0.21 -7.55 -20.12
C VAL A 400 0.01 -8.94 -20.70
N VAL A 401 0.00 -9.02 -22.03
CA VAL A 401 0.40 -10.23 -22.77
C VAL A 401 1.69 -9.92 -23.51
N VAL A 402 2.71 -10.73 -23.27
CA VAL A 402 4.06 -10.60 -23.85
C VAL A 402 4.34 -11.78 -24.77
N LEU A 403 4.83 -11.49 -25.97
CA LEU A 403 5.49 -12.47 -26.84
C LEU A 403 7.00 -12.36 -26.68
N TRP A 404 7.62 -13.39 -26.13
CA TRP A 404 9.06 -13.42 -25.87
C TRP A 404 9.89 -13.78 -27.10
N ASN A 405 11.09 -13.20 -27.22
CA ASN A 405 12.08 -13.57 -28.23
C ASN A 405 13.09 -14.56 -27.62
N GLU A 406 13.02 -15.82 -28.05
CA GLU A 406 13.92 -16.90 -27.61
C GLU A 406 15.41 -16.52 -27.65
N ASN A 407 15.82 -15.81 -28.71
CA ASN A 407 17.23 -15.46 -28.96
C ASN A 407 17.70 -14.20 -28.21
N ALA A 408 16.81 -13.53 -27.46
CA ALA A 408 17.20 -12.34 -26.71
C ALA A 408 18.15 -12.71 -25.55
N PRO A 409 19.27 -11.98 -25.37
CA PRO A 409 20.23 -12.28 -24.31
C PRO A 409 19.69 -12.02 -22.91
N VAL A 410 18.72 -11.10 -22.79
CA VAL A 410 18.05 -10.74 -21.55
C VAL A 410 16.56 -10.71 -21.82
N LYS A 411 15.78 -11.34 -20.93
CA LYS A 411 14.33 -11.43 -20.98
C LYS A 411 13.77 -10.99 -19.64
N SER A 412 13.21 -9.79 -19.58
CA SER A 412 12.68 -9.25 -18.34
C SER A 412 11.41 -8.46 -18.57
N LEU A 413 10.53 -8.51 -17.58
CA LEU A 413 9.31 -7.73 -17.52
C LEU A 413 9.35 -6.89 -16.25
N SER A 414 9.00 -5.63 -16.37
CA SER A 414 8.91 -4.72 -15.24
C SER A 414 7.65 -3.89 -15.29
N VAL A 415 7.17 -3.46 -14.12
CA VAL A 415 6.04 -2.55 -13.96
C VAL A 415 6.35 -1.49 -12.92
N THR A 416 6.04 -0.24 -13.26
CA THR A 416 6.03 0.87 -12.31
C THR A 416 4.61 1.42 -12.18
N PRO A 417 3.95 1.27 -11.02
CA PRO A 417 2.61 1.83 -10.84
C PRO A 417 2.66 3.32 -10.53
N TYR A 418 1.59 4.03 -10.87
CA TYR A 418 1.36 5.42 -10.50
C TYR A 418 -0.04 5.58 -9.94
N SER A 419 -0.21 6.34 -8.85
CA SER A 419 -1.52 6.59 -8.25
C SER A 419 -2.38 7.51 -9.11
N TYR A 420 -3.65 7.73 -8.73
CA TYR A 420 -4.53 8.73 -9.36
C TYR A 420 -3.93 10.13 -9.40
N HIS A 421 -3.12 10.48 -8.40
CA HIS A 421 -2.40 11.76 -8.34
C HIS A 421 -1.12 11.75 -9.16
N ARG A 422 -0.77 10.63 -9.80
CA ARG A 422 0.50 10.37 -10.50
C ARG A 422 1.72 10.41 -9.58
N ALA A 423 1.57 9.97 -8.32
CA ALA A 423 2.73 9.64 -7.48
C ALA A 423 3.31 8.30 -7.93
N ARG A 424 4.63 8.22 -8.14
CA ARG A 424 5.30 7.02 -8.66
C ARG A 424 5.48 5.96 -7.58
N GLY A 425 5.13 4.72 -7.85
CA GLY A 425 5.42 3.58 -6.99
C GLY A 425 6.80 2.98 -7.22
N LEU A 426 7.11 1.93 -6.48
CA LEU A 426 8.34 1.16 -6.69
C LEU A 426 8.21 0.30 -7.95
N THR A 427 9.25 0.32 -8.78
CA THR A 427 9.34 -0.56 -9.94
C THR A 427 9.58 -2.00 -9.47
N LYS A 428 8.76 -2.95 -9.94
CA LYS A 428 8.99 -4.38 -9.75
C LYS A 428 9.41 -5.00 -11.08
N SER A 429 10.38 -5.90 -11.02
CA SER A 429 10.87 -6.63 -12.21
C SER A 429 10.95 -8.13 -11.93
N ILE A 430 10.75 -8.91 -12.99
CA ILE A 430 11.00 -10.35 -13.06
C ILE A 430 11.88 -10.65 -14.29
N THR A 431 12.62 -11.76 -14.21
CA THR A 431 13.36 -12.34 -15.34
C THR A 431 12.62 -13.59 -15.80
N VAL A 432 12.64 -13.86 -17.11
CA VAL A 432 11.98 -15.01 -17.71
C VAL A 432 13.01 -15.88 -18.42
N ASP A 433 13.10 -17.14 -18.03
CA ASP A 433 13.94 -18.13 -18.69
C ASP A 433 13.13 -18.92 -19.71
N ILE A 434 13.71 -19.12 -20.90
CA ILE A 434 13.08 -19.92 -21.96
C ILE A 434 13.90 -21.19 -22.12
N LEU A 435 13.26 -22.30 -21.82
CA LEU A 435 13.86 -23.61 -21.95
C LEU A 435 13.41 -24.26 -23.27
N LEU A 436 14.34 -24.98 -23.89
CA LEU A 436 14.02 -25.77 -25.06
C LEU A 436 13.10 -26.92 -24.64
N ARG A 437 11.94 -27.06 -25.29
CA ARG A 437 11.12 -28.26 -25.10
C ARG A 437 11.84 -29.46 -25.69
N ARG A 438 12.03 -30.49 -24.88
CA ARG A 438 12.66 -31.75 -25.28
C ARG A 438 11.74 -32.90 -24.93
N THR A 439 11.65 -33.87 -25.82
CA THR A 439 11.05 -35.16 -25.52
C THR A 439 12.16 -36.18 -25.48
N ASN A 440 12.35 -36.84 -24.35
CA ASN A 440 13.31 -37.91 -24.24
C ASN A 440 12.57 -39.24 -24.07
N THR A 441 12.91 -40.19 -24.93
CA THR A 441 12.33 -41.53 -24.90
C THR A 441 13.35 -42.49 -24.35
N TRP A 442 12.98 -43.17 -23.26
CA TRP A 442 13.76 -44.25 -22.69
C TRP A 442 13.81 -45.41 -23.68
N THR A 443 15.02 -45.90 -24.03
CA THR A 443 15.18 -46.96 -25.04
C THR A 443 15.55 -48.33 -24.45
N GLY A 444 15.73 -48.41 -23.13
CA GLY A 444 16.08 -49.63 -22.40
C GLY A 444 17.58 -49.80 -22.17
N GLY A 445 17.95 -50.21 -20.95
CA GLY A 445 19.30 -50.38 -20.44
C GLY A 445 19.76 -49.17 -19.62
N SER A 446 20.66 -49.40 -18.66
CA SER A 446 21.28 -48.32 -17.87
C SER A 446 21.96 -47.32 -18.81
N GLY A 447 21.35 -46.16 -19.04
CA GLY A 447 21.95 -45.02 -19.74
C GLY A 447 21.57 -44.81 -21.22
N LEU A 448 20.61 -45.54 -21.79
CA LEU A 448 20.22 -45.36 -23.20
C LEU A 448 18.91 -44.59 -23.33
N TRP A 449 19.04 -43.27 -23.34
CA TRP A 449 18.03 -42.32 -23.82
C TRP A 449 18.17 -42.15 -25.33
N ASN A 450 17.07 -41.96 -26.07
CA ASN A 450 17.13 -41.81 -27.54
C ASN A 450 17.98 -40.59 -27.97
N THR A 451 18.05 -39.55 -27.13
CA THR A 451 19.05 -38.47 -27.21
C THR A 451 19.99 -38.54 -26.01
N THR A 452 21.06 -39.31 -26.17
CA THR A 452 22.12 -39.46 -25.17
C THR A 452 22.74 -38.12 -24.76
N SER A 453 22.90 -37.16 -25.69
CA SER A 453 23.47 -35.84 -25.41
C SER A 453 22.68 -35.00 -24.40
N ASP A 454 21.38 -35.26 -24.27
CA ASP A 454 20.51 -34.36 -23.51
C ASP A 454 20.35 -34.84 -22.06
N TRP A 455 20.36 -36.16 -21.82
CA TRP A 455 20.02 -36.76 -20.51
C TRP A 455 20.92 -37.94 -20.12
N SER A 456 21.68 -38.54 -21.05
CA SER A 456 22.55 -39.68 -20.72
C SER A 456 23.91 -39.29 -20.10
N LEU A 457 24.04 -38.03 -19.66
CA LEU A 457 25.26 -37.48 -19.06
C LEU A 457 25.02 -36.78 -17.71
N GLY A 458 24.03 -37.25 -16.92
CA GLY A 458 23.79 -36.73 -15.57
C GLY A 458 23.08 -35.37 -15.50
N ILE A 459 22.34 -35.00 -16.56
CA ILE A 459 21.51 -33.80 -16.58
C ILE A 459 20.09 -34.20 -16.17
N SER A 460 19.62 -33.65 -15.05
CA SER A 460 18.27 -33.89 -14.54
C SER A 460 17.21 -33.29 -15.48
N PRO A 461 16.03 -33.90 -15.65
CA PRO A 461 14.94 -33.34 -16.43
C PRO A 461 14.49 -31.97 -15.91
N ASP A 462 14.00 -31.11 -16.81
CA ASP A 462 13.61 -29.73 -16.49
C ASP A 462 12.13 -29.46 -16.83
N VAL A 463 11.60 -28.31 -16.41
CA VAL A 463 10.14 -28.02 -16.46
C VAL A 463 9.52 -28.08 -17.87
N CYS A 464 10.32 -27.93 -18.92
CA CYS A 464 9.87 -28.00 -20.31
C CYS A 464 10.04 -29.36 -20.98
N HIS A 465 10.54 -30.35 -20.23
CA HIS A 465 10.82 -31.67 -20.74
C HIS A 465 9.62 -32.61 -20.67
N THR A 466 9.56 -33.51 -21.64
CA THR A 466 8.64 -34.65 -21.71
C THR A 466 9.45 -35.93 -21.60
N VAL A 467 9.07 -36.79 -20.66
CA VAL A 467 9.65 -38.13 -20.50
C VAL A 467 8.71 -39.13 -21.16
N VAL A 468 9.23 -40.01 -22.00
CA VAL A 468 8.50 -41.13 -22.58
C VAL A 468 9.19 -42.43 -22.21
N CYS A 469 8.50 -43.31 -21.51
CA CYS A 469 8.97 -44.67 -21.22
C CYS A 469 8.08 -45.64 -22.00
N PRO A 470 8.47 -46.02 -23.23
CA PRO A 470 7.66 -46.94 -24.04
C PRO A 470 7.62 -48.34 -23.42
N ASP A 471 6.74 -49.20 -23.92
CA ASP A 471 6.70 -50.60 -23.53
C ASP A 471 8.03 -51.29 -23.87
N LEU A 472 8.84 -51.59 -22.85
CA LEU A 472 10.05 -52.40 -22.99
C LEU A 472 9.69 -53.87 -22.83
N THR A 473 10.40 -54.71 -23.59
CA THR A 473 10.31 -56.18 -23.50
C THR A 473 10.96 -56.76 -22.22
N ASP A 474 11.67 -55.95 -21.44
CA ASP A 474 12.37 -56.37 -20.21
C ASP A 474 11.91 -55.51 -19.01
N LEU A 475 11.27 -56.17 -18.05
CA LEU A 475 10.56 -55.58 -16.90
C LEU A 475 11.47 -55.17 -15.74
N SER A 476 12.78 -55.38 -15.86
CA SER A 476 13.75 -55.23 -14.75
C SER A 476 14.45 -53.88 -14.68
N GLN A 477 14.09 -52.93 -15.54
CA GLN A 477 14.88 -51.72 -15.76
C GLN A 477 14.32 -50.51 -15.02
N MET A 478 15.16 -49.90 -14.19
CA MET A 478 14.83 -48.73 -13.37
C MET A 478 15.11 -47.44 -14.15
N LEU A 479 14.29 -46.40 -13.95
CA LEU A 479 14.62 -45.02 -14.31
C LEU A 479 15.30 -44.36 -13.10
N PRO A 480 16.63 -44.28 -13.02
CA PRO A 480 17.28 -43.49 -11.99
C PRO A 480 17.13 -42.01 -12.38
N LEU A 481 16.17 -41.33 -11.75
CA LEU A 481 16.17 -39.87 -11.69
C LEU A 481 17.09 -39.51 -10.52
N ASP A 482 18.39 -39.52 -10.77
CA ASP A 482 19.41 -39.28 -9.75
C ASP A 482 19.54 -37.77 -9.52
N SER A 483 18.73 -37.21 -8.62
CA SER A 483 18.83 -35.78 -8.27
C SER A 483 18.70 -35.57 -6.77
N SER A 484 19.56 -34.74 -6.18
CA SER A 484 19.53 -34.43 -4.75
C SER A 484 18.34 -33.55 -4.29
N GLY A 485 17.26 -33.48 -5.07
CA GLY A 485 16.08 -32.63 -4.83
C GLY A 485 14.89 -32.95 -5.73
N TRP A 486 13.91 -32.04 -5.76
CA TRP A 486 12.72 -32.19 -6.61
C TRP A 486 13.09 -32.10 -8.10
N VAL A 487 12.66 -33.08 -8.89
CA VAL A 487 12.65 -33.00 -10.36
C VAL A 487 11.33 -32.40 -10.81
N ASN A 488 11.35 -31.34 -11.62
CA ASN A 488 10.14 -30.78 -12.23
C ASN A 488 10.11 -31.10 -13.73
N ILE A 489 9.03 -31.72 -14.23
CA ILE A 489 8.85 -31.99 -15.67
C ILE A 489 7.47 -31.59 -16.15
N SER A 490 7.38 -31.33 -17.46
CA SER A 490 6.13 -30.90 -18.12
C SER A 490 5.18 -32.07 -18.37
N LYS A 491 5.70 -33.22 -18.83
CA LYS A 491 4.90 -34.43 -19.13
C LYS A 491 5.68 -35.72 -18.87
N LEU A 492 4.97 -36.77 -18.47
CA LEU A 492 5.49 -38.12 -18.33
C LEU A 492 4.51 -39.10 -19.01
N TYR A 493 5.02 -39.88 -19.96
CA TYR A 493 4.32 -40.99 -20.59
C TYR A 493 4.97 -42.30 -20.14
N LEU A 494 4.15 -43.23 -19.65
CA LEU A 494 4.56 -44.59 -19.31
C LEU A 494 3.81 -45.57 -20.23
N GLY A 495 4.48 -46.63 -20.69
CA GLY A 495 3.90 -47.73 -21.46
C GLY A 495 3.20 -48.76 -20.57
N GLN A 496 2.23 -49.48 -21.13
CA GLN A 496 1.26 -50.35 -20.43
C GLN A 496 1.89 -51.37 -19.47
N ASN A 497 3.12 -51.81 -19.74
CA ASN A 497 3.81 -52.83 -18.96
C ASN A 497 5.06 -52.31 -18.22
N GLN A 498 5.22 -50.99 -18.03
CA GLN A 498 6.38 -50.44 -17.33
C GLN A 498 6.12 -50.22 -15.84
N SER A 499 7.19 -50.26 -15.03
CA SER A 499 7.19 -49.85 -13.62
C SER A 499 8.22 -48.74 -13.41
N LEU A 500 7.79 -47.55 -13.02
CA LEU A 500 8.70 -46.44 -12.69
C LEU A 500 9.02 -46.49 -11.19
N ASN A 501 10.32 -46.56 -10.85
CA ASN A 501 10.83 -46.48 -9.48
C ASN A 501 11.59 -45.16 -9.27
N LEU A 502 11.06 -44.28 -8.42
CA LEU A 502 11.61 -42.94 -8.17
C LEU A 502 12.63 -42.97 -7.03
N THR A 503 13.89 -42.67 -7.33
CA THR A 503 14.97 -42.53 -6.33
C THR A 503 15.08 -41.11 -5.76
N SER A 504 14.22 -40.20 -6.20
CA SER A 504 14.18 -38.78 -5.78
C SER A 504 12.76 -38.22 -5.93
N PRO A 505 12.37 -37.17 -5.18
CA PRO A 505 11.04 -36.58 -5.27
C PRO A 505 10.75 -36.00 -6.66
N LEU A 506 9.56 -36.28 -7.22
CA LEU A 506 9.13 -35.80 -8.54
C LEU A 506 7.90 -34.91 -8.42
N ARG A 507 7.95 -33.72 -9.04
CA ARG A 507 6.82 -32.79 -9.15
C ARG A 507 6.46 -32.56 -10.62
N LEU A 508 5.17 -32.64 -10.92
CA LEU A 508 4.64 -32.44 -12.28
C LEU A 508 3.96 -31.07 -12.33
N GLN A 509 4.47 -30.16 -13.16
CA GLN A 509 3.91 -28.82 -13.34
C GLN A 509 2.92 -28.78 -14.51
N GLU A 510 1.89 -27.93 -14.40
CA GLU A 510 0.78 -27.83 -15.35
C GLU A 510 1.27 -27.54 -16.78
N ALA A 511 1.33 -28.58 -17.61
CA ALA A 511 1.31 -28.47 -19.06
C ALA A 511 0.48 -29.62 -19.62
N SER A 512 -0.86 -29.49 -19.58
CA SER A 512 -1.80 -30.26 -20.42
C SER A 512 -1.50 -31.76 -20.60
N GLY A 513 -2.06 -32.59 -19.72
CA GLY A 513 -2.18 -34.03 -19.94
C GLY A 513 -1.01 -34.83 -19.39
N MET A 514 -1.19 -35.38 -18.20
CA MET A 514 -0.48 -36.58 -17.80
C MET A 514 -1.24 -37.76 -18.39
N GLU A 515 -0.58 -38.54 -19.24
CA GLU A 515 -1.10 -39.83 -19.71
C GLU A 515 -0.19 -40.91 -19.11
N VAL A 516 -0.50 -41.32 -17.88
CA VAL A 516 0.14 -42.50 -17.27
C VAL A 516 -0.62 -43.72 -17.78
N VAL A 517 -0.02 -44.44 -18.72
CA VAL A 517 -0.58 -45.69 -19.24
C VAL A 517 0.31 -46.83 -18.74
N GLY A 518 0.27 -47.22 -17.46
CA GLY A 518 1.14 -48.29 -16.94
C GLY A 518 1.20 -48.37 -15.41
N ASN A 519 2.06 -49.25 -14.88
CA ASN A 519 2.21 -49.44 -13.42
C ASN A 519 3.23 -48.44 -12.84
N LEU A 520 2.92 -47.83 -11.70
CA LEU A 520 3.78 -46.85 -11.02
C LEU A 520 4.13 -47.34 -9.62
N THR A 521 5.42 -47.47 -9.32
CA THR A 521 5.91 -47.94 -8.01
C THR A 521 6.76 -46.85 -7.37
N VAL A 522 6.17 -46.05 -6.49
CA VAL A 522 6.86 -44.95 -5.84
C VAL A 522 7.58 -45.45 -4.58
N SER A 523 8.91 -45.39 -4.55
CA SER A 523 9.72 -45.73 -3.37
C SER A 523 10.08 -44.53 -2.49
N ASP A 524 9.72 -43.31 -2.90
CA ASP A 524 9.92 -42.04 -2.18
C ASP A 524 8.65 -41.14 -2.29
N THR A 525 8.76 -39.81 -2.30
CA THR A 525 7.62 -38.87 -2.28
C THR A 525 7.26 -38.36 -3.68
N LEU A 526 5.98 -38.48 -4.07
CA LEU A 526 5.43 -38.01 -5.35
C LEU A 526 4.33 -36.97 -5.10
N ASP A 527 4.48 -35.76 -5.65
CA ASP A 527 3.52 -34.65 -5.52
C ASP A 527 2.89 -34.35 -6.91
N ILE A 528 1.66 -34.83 -7.12
CA ILE A 528 0.91 -34.64 -8.37
C ILE A 528 -0.04 -33.45 -8.22
N LEU A 529 0.19 -32.37 -8.97
CA LEU A 529 -0.58 -31.14 -8.79
C LEU A 529 -1.96 -31.11 -9.49
N LYS A 530 -2.25 -31.98 -10.48
CA LYS A 530 -3.57 -32.18 -11.14
C LYS A 530 -3.54 -33.35 -12.14
N ILE A 531 -4.65 -34.08 -12.31
CA ILE A 531 -4.86 -35.09 -13.37
C ILE A 531 -6.06 -34.66 -14.24
N TYR A 532 -5.92 -34.69 -15.56
CA TYR A 532 -7.03 -34.51 -16.51
C TYR A 532 -7.24 -35.83 -17.28
N ASP A 533 -8.40 -36.46 -17.11
CA ASP A 533 -8.87 -37.59 -17.94
C ASP A 533 -9.55 -37.02 -19.20
N SER A 534 -9.09 -37.44 -20.38
CA SER A 534 -9.63 -37.04 -21.68
C SER A 534 -10.90 -37.83 -22.08
N GLY A 535 -11.52 -38.55 -21.15
CA GLY A 535 -12.90 -39.02 -21.26
C GLY A 535 -13.10 -40.48 -21.65
N GLN A 536 -12.08 -41.32 -21.49
CA GLN A 536 -12.23 -42.79 -21.64
C GLN A 536 -11.33 -43.63 -20.72
N ASN A 537 -10.44 -43.08 -19.90
CA ASN A 537 -9.46 -43.90 -19.17
C ASN A 537 -9.38 -43.55 -17.68
N SER A 538 -9.91 -44.46 -16.85
CA SER A 538 -9.72 -44.49 -15.41
C SER A 538 -8.22 -44.56 -15.04
N LEU A 539 -7.80 -43.83 -14.00
CA LEU A 539 -6.50 -44.04 -13.34
C LEU A 539 -6.48 -45.45 -12.72
N LEU A 540 -5.99 -46.43 -13.49
CA LEU A 540 -5.85 -47.82 -13.07
C LEU A 540 -4.46 -48.00 -12.47
N VAL A 541 -4.37 -47.92 -11.14
CA VAL A 541 -3.20 -48.44 -10.41
C VAL A 541 -3.37 -49.96 -10.34
N ASN A 542 -2.86 -50.68 -11.34
CA ASN A 542 -2.86 -52.13 -11.36
C ASN A 542 -1.48 -52.65 -10.89
N GLY A 543 -1.47 -53.64 -10.00
CA GLY A 543 -0.25 -54.26 -9.48
C GLY A 543 0.06 -53.91 -8.02
N ASN A 544 1.05 -54.62 -7.45
CA ASN A 544 1.53 -54.43 -6.08
C ASN A 544 2.22 -53.07 -5.94
N THR A 545 1.49 -52.04 -5.52
CA THR A 545 2.09 -50.75 -5.12
C THR A 545 2.58 -50.86 -3.68
N THR A 546 3.90 -51.06 -3.50
CA THR A 546 4.53 -51.01 -2.17
C THR A 546 5.06 -49.60 -1.93
N ILE A 547 4.41 -48.82 -1.07
CA ILE A 547 4.91 -47.52 -0.60
C ILE A 547 5.84 -47.79 0.58
N SER A 548 7.15 -47.93 0.34
CA SER A 548 8.12 -48.19 1.40
C SER A 548 8.61 -46.89 2.03
N GLN A 549 8.17 -46.64 3.27
CA GLN A 549 8.61 -45.61 4.24
C GLN A 549 8.54 -44.13 3.80
N ASN A 550 7.75 -43.37 4.57
CA ASN A 550 7.63 -41.90 4.61
C ASN A 550 7.00 -41.17 3.40
N GLY A 551 6.60 -41.85 2.33
CA GLY A 551 5.88 -41.22 1.21
C GLY A 551 4.47 -40.73 1.58
N VAL A 552 4.14 -39.48 1.27
CA VAL A 552 2.78 -38.92 1.28
C VAL A 552 2.28 -38.86 -0.16
N VAL A 553 1.13 -39.46 -0.45
CA VAL A 553 0.45 -39.37 -1.76
C VAL A 553 -0.71 -38.40 -1.62
N ASN A 554 -0.63 -37.23 -2.25
CA ASN A 554 -1.73 -36.27 -2.33
C ASN A 554 -2.44 -36.44 -3.69
N ILE A 555 -3.73 -36.77 -3.65
CA ILE A 555 -4.59 -36.86 -4.85
C ILE A 555 -5.68 -35.81 -4.72
N VAL A 556 -5.70 -34.83 -5.62
CA VAL A 556 -6.75 -33.80 -5.71
C VAL A 556 -7.58 -34.07 -6.96
N HIS A 557 -8.85 -34.43 -6.78
CA HIS A 557 -9.74 -34.82 -7.88
C HIS A 557 -10.85 -33.77 -8.11
N PRO A 558 -11.02 -33.22 -9.32
CA PRO A 558 -11.92 -32.10 -9.57
C PRO A 558 -13.42 -32.46 -9.75
N ILE A 559 -13.77 -33.73 -10.01
CA ILE A 559 -15.18 -34.14 -10.24
C ILE A 559 -15.45 -35.50 -9.57
N ALA A 560 -16.49 -35.64 -8.74
CA ALA A 560 -16.75 -36.89 -8.01
C ALA A 560 -17.09 -38.09 -8.94
N HIS A 561 -16.08 -38.82 -9.40
CA HIS A 561 -16.21 -40.17 -9.95
C HIS A 561 -15.13 -41.09 -9.35
N ALA A 562 -15.52 -42.33 -9.11
CA ALA A 562 -14.88 -43.27 -8.18
C ALA A 562 -13.38 -43.53 -8.39
N PHE A 563 -12.64 -43.67 -7.29
CA PHE A 563 -11.29 -44.24 -7.26
C PHE A 563 -11.38 -45.76 -7.12
N LYS A 564 -10.79 -46.53 -8.04
CA LYS A 564 -10.86 -48.00 -8.06
C LYS A 564 -9.47 -48.60 -7.97
N ILE A 565 -9.20 -49.34 -6.88
CA ILE A 565 -8.00 -50.16 -6.74
C ILE A 565 -8.34 -51.55 -7.28
N GLY A 566 -7.52 -52.09 -8.19
CA GLY A 566 -7.81 -53.34 -8.90
C GLY A 566 -8.03 -54.55 -7.98
N SER A 567 -8.82 -55.52 -8.43
CA SER A 567 -9.08 -56.78 -7.72
C SER A 567 -7.80 -57.60 -7.57
N GLY A 568 -7.21 -57.57 -6.38
CA GLY A 568 -5.98 -58.30 -6.03
C GLY A 568 -4.89 -57.47 -5.34
N GLY A 569 -5.04 -56.15 -5.22
CA GLY A 569 -4.08 -55.30 -4.50
C GLY A 569 -4.32 -55.25 -2.99
N GLU A 570 -3.28 -55.48 -2.19
CA GLU A 570 -3.21 -55.06 -0.77
C GLU A 570 -2.40 -53.75 -0.70
N LEU A 571 -2.97 -52.69 -0.13
CA LEU A 571 -2.21 -51.51 0.29
C LEU A 571 -1.68 -51.76 1.71
N GLU A 572 -0.39 -52.06 1.84
CA GLU A 572 0.33 -52.01 3.12
C GLU A 572 0.99 -50.63 3.24
N ASN A 573 0.48 -49.80 4.15
CA ASN A 573 1.00 -48.45 4.39
C ASN A 573 1.43 -48.28 5.86
N TYR A 574 2.61 -47.68 6.06
CA TYR A 574 3.15 -47.28 7.38
C TYR A 574 3.06 -45.74 7.61
N GLY A 575 2.31 -45.00 6.78
CA GLY A 575 2.17 -43.52 6.79
C GLY A 575 0.74 -42.99 6.59
N LYS A 576 0.58 -41.68 6.29
CA LYS A 576 -0.72 -40.98 6.14
C LYS A 576 -1.18 -40.87 4.68
N ILE A 577 -2.46 -41.14 4.40
CA ILE A 577 -3.12 -40.85 3.11
C ILE A 577 -4.07 -39.67 3.31
N LYS A 578 -3.98 -38.64 2.45
CA LYS A 578 -4.87 -37.47 2.48
C LYS A 578 -5.61 -37.33 1.15
N VAL A 579 -6.94 -37.35 1.22
CA VAL A 579 -7.83 -37.16 0.07
C VAL A 579 -8.58 -35.85 0.26
N GLN A 580 -8.52 -34.96 -0.73
CA GLN A 580 -9.14 -33.64 -0.69
C GLN A 580 -10.04 -33.44 -1.92
N SER A 581 -11.25 -32.92 -1.69
CA SER A 581 -12.23 -32.59 -2.72
C SER A 581 -12.50 -31.08 -2.72
N ASP A 582 -12.55 -30.48 -3.91
CA ASP A 582 -12.71 -29.03 -4.10
C ASP A 582 -14.20 -28.59 -4.26
N ILE A 583 -15.18 -29.42 -3.89
CA ILE A 583 -16.62 -29.10 -4.08
C ILE A 583 -17.25 -28.55 -2.78
N PRO A 584 -18.00 -27.42 -2.82
CA PRO A 584 -18.73 -26.90 -1.66
C PRO A 584 -19.86 -27.83 -1.22
N TYR A 585 -20.04 -27.95 0.10
CA TYR A 585 -20.99 -28.85 0.77
C TYR A 585 -22.45 -28.52 0.41
N ASN A 586 -23.10 -29.37 -0.39
CA ASN A 586 -24.56 -29.35 -0.59
C ASN A 586 -25.09 -30.79 -0.70
N GLY A 587 -25.40 -31.38 0.46
CA GLY A 587 -26.08 -32.67 0.57
C GLY A 587 -25.12 -33.87 0.48
N ILE A 588 -25.38 -34.83 1.37
CA ILE A 588 -24.60 -36.06 1.60
C ILE A 588 -24.11 -36.68 0.29
N GLN A 589 -22.79 -36.79 0.11
CA GLN A 589 -22.18 -37.59 -0.95
C GLN A 589 -21.25 -38.64 -0.35
N ASN A 590 -21.48 -39.89 -0.75
CA ASN A 590 -20.73 -41.05 -0.30
C ASN A 590 -19.35 -41.09 -0.98
N ILE A 591 -18.27 -41.05 -0.19
CA ILE A 591 -16.93 -41.42 -0.68
C ILE A 591 -16.90 -42.95 -0.77
N LYS A 592 -17.04 -43.50 -1.98
CA LYS A 592 -16.91 -44.95 -2.19
C LYS A 592 -15.44 -45.31 -2.36
N VAL A 593 -14.90 -46.07 -1.41
CA VAL A 593 -13.54 -46.63 -1.47
C VAL A 593 -13.68 -48.14 -1.68
N GLU A 594 -13.20 -48.66 -2.81
CA GLU A 594 -13.23 -50.11 -3.13
C GLU A 594 -11.80 -50.68 -3.10
N GLY A 595 -11.51 -51.62 -2.18
CA GLY A 595 -10.21 -52.32 -2.07
C GLY A 595 -9.97 -52.99 -0.70
N ASN A 596 -9.01 -53.92 -0.63
CA ASN A 596 -8.52 -54.49 0.63
C ASN A 596 -7.41 -53.60 1.21
N PHE A 597 -7.59 -53.07 2.42
CA PHE A 597 -6.61 -52.18 3.08
C PHE A 597 -6.07 -52.85 4.35
N ARG A 598 -4.74 -52.89 4.51
CA ARG A 598 -4.09 -53.20 5.80
C ARG A 598 -3.28 -51.99 6.26
N ASN A 599 -3.83 -51.24 7.19
CA ASN A 599 -3.21 -50.00 7.68
C ASN A 599 -2.73 -50.15 9.13
N TYR A 600 -1.53 -49.62 9.42
CA TYR A 600 -0.99 -49.42 10.77
C TYR A 600 -0.89 -47.92 11.16
N GLY A 601 -1.56 -47.01 10.42
CA GLY A 601 -1.52 -45.54 10.60
C GLY A 601 -2.88 -44.81 10.54
N ILE A 602 -2.86 -43.47 10.42
CA ILE A 602 -4.04 -42.57 10.44
C ILE A 602 -4.55 -42.29 9.01
N LEU A 603 -5.83 -42.53 8.73
CA LEU A 603 -6.51 -42.03 7.52
C LEU A 603 -7.13 -40.65 7.81
N SER A 604 -6.77 -39.62 7.05
CA SER A 604 -7.26 -38.25 7.23
C SER A 604 -8.07 -37.80 6.02
N LEU A 605 -9.37 -37.57 6.20
CA LEU A 605 -10.27 -37.04 5.17
C LEU A 605 -10.49 -35.55 5.43
N SER A 606 -10.30 -34.69 4.43
CA SER A 606 -10.52 -33.25 4.60
C SER A 606 -11.38 -32.64 3.52
N ASN A 607 -12.27 -31.72 3.90
CA ASN A 607 -13.08 -30.97 2.95
C ASN A 607 -12.40 -29.64 2.55
N ALA A 608 -12.96 -28.96 1.53
CA ALA A 608 -12.49 -27.68 1.03
C ALA A 608 -12.44 -26.54 2.06
N ASN A 609 -13.15 -26.68 3.20
CA ASN A 609 -13.16 -25.69 4.29
C ASN A 609 -12.11 -25.99 5.37
N GLY A 610 -11.28 -27.03 5.19
CA GLY A 610 -10.22 -27.38 6.13
C GLY A 610 -10.64 -28.26 7.31
N ASN A 611 -11.88 -28.75 7.35
CA ASN A 611 -12.31 -29.71 8.38
C ASN A 611 -11.70 -31.07 8.09
N VAL A 612 -11.11 -31.72 9.09
CA VAL A 612 -10.40 -32.99 8.96
C VAL A 612 -11.02 -34.06 9.86
N VAL A 613 -11.37 -35.21 9.28
CA VAL A 613 -11.76 -36.42 10.02
C VAL A 613 -10.57 -37.39 10.00
N ASN A 614 -10.11 -37.78 11.18
CA ASN A 614 -9.01 -38.73 11.35
C ASN A 614 -9.57 -40.08 11.84
N VAL A 615 -9.30 -41.16 11.11
CA VAL A 615 -9.66 -42.52 11.51
C VAL A 615 -8.38 -43.25 11.92
N THR A 616 -8.35 -43.71 13.17
CA THR A 616 -7.23 -44.46 13.77
C THR A 616 -7.73 -45.70 14.49
N THR A 617 -7.43 -46.89 13.96
CA THR A 617 -7.50 -48.17 14.69
C THR A 617 -6.57 -49.21 14.04
N PRO A 618 -6.05 -50.20 14.79
CA PRO A 618 -5.38 -51.34 14.20
C PRO A 618 -6.43 -52.32 13.65
N GLY A 619 -6.45 -52.51 12.33
CA GLY A 619 -7.29 -53.51 11.66
C GLY A 619 -8.65 -52.98 11.22
N LEU A 620 -8.67 -52.29 10.07
CA LEU A 620 -9.88 -51.89 9.38
C LEU A 620 -10.08 -52.83 8.19
N PHE A 621 -11.04 -53.76 8.28
CA PHE A 621 -11.43 -54.64 7.18
C PHE A 621 -12.76 -54.17 6.59
N ILE A 622 -12.74 -53.73 5.33
CA ILE A 622 -13.95 -53.37 4.58
C ILE A 622 -14.30 -54.55 3.69
N ASN A 623 -15.43 -55.20 3.93
CA ASN A 623 -16.00 -56.17 3.00
C ASN A 623 -17.36 -55.65 2.52
N GLU A 624 -17.56 -55.63 1.20
CA GLU A 624 -18.80 -55.21 0.50
C GLU A 624 -19.20 -53.72 0.51
N GLY A 625 -18.24 -52.79 0.63
CA GLY A 625 -18.28 -51.56 -0.18
C GLY A 625 -19.06 -50.33 0.29
N ILE A 626 -19.35 -50.14 1.60
CA ILE A 626 -19.79 -48.83 2.14
C ILE A 626 -19.16 -48.61 3.53
N LEU A 627 -18.49 -47.46 3.72
CA LEU A 627 -18.07 -46.98 5.04
C LEU A 627 -19.17 -46.04 5.58
N GLU A 628 -19.99 -46.53 6.52
CA GLU A 628 -20.97 -45.69 7.24
C GLU A 628 -20.32 -45.11 8.50
N ILE A 629 -20.15 -43.78 8.55
CA ILE A 629 -19.78 -43.07 9.79
C ILE A 629 -21.09 -42.59 10.41
N LYS A 630 -21.51 -43.20 11.53
CA LYS A 630 -22.62 -42.71 12.34
C LYS A 630 -22.08 -41.70 13.36
N GLU A 631 -22.67 -40.51 13.39
CA GLU A 631 -22.37 -39.46 14.37
C GLU A 631 -22.64 -39.95 15.81
N GLU A 632 -21.74 -39.60 16.74
CA GLU A 632 -22.11 -39.21 18.11
C GLU A 632 -21.86 -37.71 18.28
#